data_AF-A0AAE4BNR5-F1
#
_entry.id   AF-A0AAE4BNR5-F1
#
_cell.length_a   1.000
_cell.length_b   1.000
_cell.length_c   1.000
_cell.angle_alpha   90.00
_cell.angle_beta   90.00
_cell.angle_gamma   90.00
#
_symmetry.space_group_name_H-M   'P 1'
#
loop_
_entity.id
_entity.type
_entity.pdbx_description
1 polymer ?
#
loop_
_entity_poly.entity_id
_entity_poly.type
_entity_poly.pdbx_seq_one_letter_code
_entity_poly.pdbx_strand_id
1 'polypeptide(L)'
;MSLLSNEFDIILIDLQMDLCNCWEKDFLEYSNVKVVNGYFQNVGEYDCIVSPANSFGLMDGGIDLVIRDVFGMSLQNRVQEKILNEYYGE
;
A
#
# COMPACT_ATOMS: atom_id res chain seq x y z
N MET A 1 -25.13 -0.33 -21.79
CA MET A 1 -24.90 1.00 -21.18
C MET A 1 -23.71 0.83 -20.27
N SER A 2 -22.56 1.34 -20.70
CA SER A 2 -21.24 1.10 -20.12
C SER A 2 -21.18 1.63 -18.69
N LEU A 3 -20.95 0.74 -17.72
CA LEU A 3 -20.40 1.14 -16.43
C LEU A 3 -18.92 1.41 -16.70
N LEU A 4 -18.51 2.66 -16.50
CA LEU A 4 -17.10 3.04 -16.47
C LEU A 4 -16.45 2.30 -15.29
N SER A 5 -15.99 1.07 -15.50
CA SER A 5 -15.07 0.44 -14.57
C SER A 5 -13.72 1.09 -14.82
N ASN A 6 -13.32 2.01 -13.94
CA ASN A 6 -11.91 2.30 -13.79
C ASN A 6 -11.28 1.02 -13.25
N GLU A 7 -10.84 0.13 -14.15
CA GLU A 7 -10.10 -1.06 -13.78
C GLU A 7 -8.69 -0.61 -13.41
N PHE A 8 -8.36 -0.73 -12.12
CA PHE A 8 -7.00 -0.59 -11.64
C PHE A 8 -6.40 -1.99 -11.47
N ASP A 9 -5.13 -2.12 -11.82
CA ASP A 9 -4.34 -3.29 -11.49
C ASP A 9 -3.97 -3.23 -9.99
N ILE A 10 -4.06 -4.38 -9.32
CA ILE A 10 -3.73 -4.54 -7.90
C ILE A 10 -2.45 -5.34 -7.78
N ILE A 11 -1.47 -4.78 -7.08
CA ILE A 11 -0.22 -5.46 -6.75
C ILE A 11 -0.25 -5.80 -5.26
N LEU A 12 -0.38 -7.09 -4.95
CA LEU A 12 -0.23 -7.62 -3.60
C LEU A 12 1.24 -7.97 -3.39
N ILE A 13 1.87 -7.37 -2.39
CA ILE A 13 3.29 -7.54 -2.14
C ILE A 13 3.58 -7.79 -0.67
N ASP A 14 4.40 -8.81 -0.41
CA ASP A 14 4.89 -9.11 0.93
C ASP A 14 6.25 -9.83 0.87
N LEU A 15 6.99 -9.81 1.97
CA LEU A 15 8.22 -10.58 2.13
C LEU A 15 7.94 -12.03 2.50
N GLN A 16 6.80 -12.33 3.12
CA GLN A 16 6.42 -13.67 3.54
C GLN A 16 5.90 -14.50 2.35
N MET A 17 6.69 -15.48 1.94
CA MET A 17 6.36 -16.38 0.83
C MET A 17 5.04 -17.13 1.05
N ASP A 18 4.78 -17.61 2.26
CA ASP A 18 3.55 -18.36 2.56
C ASP A 18 2.29 -17.51 2.34
N LEU A 19 2.34 -16.22 2.68
CA LEU A 19 1.24 -15.29 2.44
C LEU A 19 1.05 -15.04 0.95
N CYS A 20 2.15 -14.85 0.21
CA CYS A 20 2.12 -14.71 -1.25
C CYS A 20 1.49 -15.94 -1.92
N ASN A 21 1.87 -17.15 -1.50
CA ASN A 21 1.29 -18.40 -2.02
C ASN A 21 -0.22 -18.49 -1.75
N CYS A 22 -0.68 -18.05 -0.56
CA CYS A 22 -2.12 -17.98 -0.26
C CYS A 22 -2.82 -16.99 -1.20
N TRP A 23 -2.26 -15.80 -1.41
CA TRP A 23 -2.83 -14.81 -2.32
C TRP A 23 -2.87 -15.30 -3.78
N GLU A 24 -1.83 -15.95 -4.28
CA GLU A 24 -1.84 -16.49 -5.65
C GLU A 24 -2.96 -17.51 -5.84
N LYS A 25 -3.23 -18.33 -4.83
CA LYS A 25 -4.32 -19.30 -4.86
C LYS A 25 -5.69 -18.64 -4.76
N ASP A 26 -5.86 -17.74 -3.81
CA ASP A 26 -7.17 -17.15 -3.49
C ASP A 26 -7.61 -16.10 -4.53
N PHE A 27 -6.66 -15.49 -5.24
CA PHE A 27 -6.91 -14.49 -6.28
C PHE A 27 -6.65 -14.98 -7.71
N LEU A 28 -6.50 -16.29 -7.93
CA LEU A 28 -6.17 -16.89 -9.23
C LEU A 28 -7.14 -16.48 -10.37
N GLU A 29 -8.42 -16.28 -10.05
CA GLU A 29 -9.46 -15.95 -11.04
C GLU A 29 -9.44 -14.47 -11.48
N TYR A 30 -8.66 -13.61 -10.81
CA TYR A 30 -8.61 -12.17 -11.07
C TYR A 30 -7.37 -11.81 -11.89
N SER A 31 -7.57 -11.56 -13.18
CA SER A 31 -6.46 -11.23 -14.10
C SER A 31 -5.77 -9.91 -13.81
N ASN A 32 -6.43 -9.00 -13.08
CA ASN A 32 -5.89 -7.69 -12.67
C ASN A 32 -5.19 -7.73 -11.30
N VAL A 33 -5.01 -8.91 -10.69
CA VAL A 33 -4.27 -9.07 -9.43
C VAL A 33 -2.92 -9.72 -9.72
N LYS A 34 -1.85 -9.06 -9.30
CA LYS A 34 -0.49 -9.57 -9.36
C LYS A 34 0.06 -9.75 -7.95
N VAL A 35 0.61 -10.92 -7.67
CA VAL A 35 1.32 -11.19 -6.42
C VAL A 35 2.82 -11.05 -6.64
N VAL A 36 3.51 -10.40 -5.71
CA VAL A 36 4.96 -10.22 -5.72
C VAL A 36 5.50 -10.60 -4.34
N ASN A 37 6.38 -11.60 -4.29
CA ASN A 37 7.17 -11.85 -3.09
C ASN A 37 8.46 -11.01 -3.13
N GLY A 38 8.54 -9.96 -2.32
CA GLY A 38 9.70 -9.08 -2.31
C GLY A 38 9.44 -7.68 -1.76
N TYR A 39 10.35 -6.76 -2.08
CA TYR A 39 10.32 -5.36 -1.65
C TYR A 39 9.58 -4.48 -2.66
N PHE A 40 8.74 -3.56 -2.19
CA PHE A 40 7.97 -2.66 -3.07
C PHE A 40 8.86 -1.74 -3.90
N GLN A 41 10.07 -1.44 -3.43
CA GLN A 41 11.05 -0.67 -4.18
C GLN A 41 11.52 -1.37 -5.47
N ASN A 42 11.32 -2.69 -5.57
CA ASN A 42 11.65 -3.48 -6.75
C ASN A 42 10.47 -3.61 -7.73
N VAL A 43 9.29 -3.09 -7.37
CA VAL A 43 8.14 -3.03 -8.28
C VAL A 43 8.38 -1.89 -9.27
N GLY A 44 8.39 -2.20 -10.56
CA GLY A 44 8.80 -1.27 -11.61
C GLY A 44 7.98 0.01 -11.66
N GLU A 45 6.65 -0.11 -11.81
CA GLU A 45 5.73 1.03 -11.88
C GLU A 45 4.45 0.71 -11.11
N TYR A 46 3.93 1.71 -10.40
CA TYR A 46 2.64 1.72 -9.73
C TYR A 46 2.19 3.17 -9.49
N ASP A 47 0.89 3.44 -9.55
CA ASP A 47 0.35 4.78 -9.36
C ASP A 47 0.19 5.17 -7.88
N CYS A 48 -0.03 4.18 -7.02
CA CYS A 48 -0.23 4.38 -5.58
C CYS A 48 0.27 3.20 -4.75
N ILE A 49 0.67 3.48 -3.51
CA ILE A 49 1.03 2.48 -2.50
C ILE A 49 0.13 2.64 -1.28
N VAL A 50 -0.27 1.52 -0.68
CA VAL A 50 -1.03 1.48 0.56
C VAL A 50 -0.06 1.47 1.75
N SER A 51 -0.25 2.42 2.66
CA SER A 51 0.46 2.49 3.95
C SER A 51 -0.52 2.05 5.05
N PRO A 52 -0.41 0.80 5.57
CA PRO A 52 -1.27 0.30 6.64
C PRO A 52 -0.85 0.84 8.02
N ALA A 53 -0.75 2.17 8.14
CA ALA A 53 -0.30 2.87 9.32
C ALA A 53 -1.32 2.83 10.48
N ASN A 54 -0.90 3.35 11.64
CA ASN A 54 -1.78 3.56 12.80
C ASN A 54 -2.62 4.85 12.67
N SER A 55 -3.57 5.03 13.59
CA SER A 55 -4.50 6.17 13.65
C SER A 55 -3.82 7.53 13.75
N PHE A 56 -2.61 7.60 14.31
CA PHE A 56 -1.86 8.86 14.47
C PHE A 56 -1.03 9.22 13.23
N GLY A 57 -1.04 8.39 12.19
CA GLY A 57 -0.22 8.58 11.00
C GLY A 57 1.28 8.49 11.27
N LEU A 58 1.70 7.85 12.37
CA LEU A 58 3.12 7.61 12.64
C LEU A 58 3.64 6.53 11.70
N MET A 59 4.71 6.85 10.97
CA MET A 59 5.33 5.97 9.98
C MET A 59 6.74 5.58 10.45
N ASP A 60 6.82 4.97 11.63
CA ASP A 60 8.06 4.72 12.37
C ASP A 60 8.46 3.23 12.47
N GLY A 61 7.63 2.33 11.94
CA GLY A 61 7.91 0.89 11.88
C GLY A 61 7.39 0.21 10.62
N GLY A 62 7.78 -1.07 10.46
CA GLY A 62 7.29 -1.93 9.40
C GLY A 62 7.45 -1.35 7.99
N ILE A 63 6.45 -1.57 7.14
CA ILE A 63 6.42 -1.03 5.78
C ILE A 63 6.29 0.49 5.75
N ASP A 64 5.61 1.09 6.73
CA ASP A 64 5.38 2.54 6.78
C ASP A 64 6.69 3.32 6.95
N LEU A 65 7.60 2.80 7.76
CA LEU A 65 8.96 3.33 7.89
C LEU A 65 9.68 3.34 6.55
N VAL A 66 9.61 2.23 5.82
CA VAL A 66 10.26 2.10 4.50
C VAL A 66 9.64 3.04 3.48
N ILE A 67 8.31 3.18 3.47
CA ILE A 67 7.58 4.15 2.63
C ILE A 67 8.06 5.57 2.96
N ARG A 68 8.11 5.95 4.25
CA ARG A 68 8.57 7.27 4.67
C ARG A 68 10.03 7.50 4.29
N ASP A 69 10.90 6.51 4.42
CA ASP A 69 12.31 6.66 4.06
C ASP A 69 12.52 6.82 2.55
N VAL A 70 11.63 6.25 1.72
CA VAL A 70 11.62 6.43 0.25
C VAL A 70 11.06 7.79 -0.16
N PHE A 71 9.92 8.22 0.41
CA PHE A 71 9.21 9.43 -0.02
C PHE A 71 9.52 10.69 0.82
N GLY A 72 10.23 10.53 1.94
CA GLY A 72 10.66 11.58 2.85
C GLY A 72 9.67 11.88 3.99
N MET A 73 10.19 12.51 5.06
CA MET A 73 9.43 12.90 6.26
C MET A 73 8.23 13.82 5.95
N SER A 74 8.26 14.59 4.86
CA SER A 74 7.14 15.42 4.43
C SER A 74 5.88 14.62 4.09
N LEU A 75 6.01 13.33 3.75
CA LEU A 75 4.85 12.44 3.59
C LEU A 75 4.12 12.27 4.93
N GLN A 76 4.84 11.86 5.98
CA GLN A 76 4.29 11.69 7.32
C GLN A 76 3.65 12.99 7.81
N ASN A 77 4.35 14.13 7.70
CA ASN A 77 3.84 15.42 8.16
C ASN A 77 2.50 15.78 7.52
N ARG A 78 2.33 15.55 6.20
CA ARG A 78 1.07 15.83 5.49
C ARG A 78 -0.06 14.90 5.95
N VAL A 79 0.25 13.63 6.21
CA VAL A 79 -0.74 12.66 6.72
C VAL A 79 -1.18 13.07 8.13
N GLN A 80 -0.24 13.39 9.02
CA GLN A 80 -0.55 13.81 10.39
C GLN A 80 -1.30 15.14 10.44
N GLU A 81 -0.96 16.12 9.60
CA GLU A 81 -1.70 17.37 9.49
C GLU A 81 -3.16 17.12 9.09
N LYS A 82 -3.40 16.22 8.14
CA LYS A 82 -4.75 15.84 7.74
C LYS A 82 -5.51 15.15 8.87
N ILE A 83 -4.89 14.21 9.57
CA ILE A 83 -5.47 13.51 10.72
C ILE A 83 -5.86 14.51 11.83
N LEU A 84 -4.98 15.45 12.17
CA LEU A 84 -5.23 16.48 13.17
C LEU A 84 -6.40 17.39 12.78
N ASN A 85 -6.44 17.82 11.52
CA ASN A 85 -7.44 18.78 11.05
C ASN A 85 -8.82 18.17 10.82
N GLU A 86 -8.89 16.91 10.38
CA GLU A 86 -10.14 16.28 9.95
C GLU A 86 -10.67 15.21 10.93
N TYR A 87 -9.81 14.65 11.78
CA TYR A 87 -10.11 13.48 12.62
C TYR A 87 -9.74 13.69 14.10
N TYR A 88 -9.63 14.94 14.57
CA TYR A 88 -9.30 15.27 15.97
C TYR A 88 -7.99 14.66 16.50
N GLY A 89 -7.11 14.22 15.61
CA GLY A 89 -5.81 13.65 15.95
C GLY A 89 -5.72 12.12 15.94
N GLU A 90 -6.81 11.37 15.69
CA GLU A 90 -6.78 9.90 15.52
C GLU A 90 -7.96 9.32 14.73
#